data_AF-A0A536H538-F1
#
_entry.id   AF-A0A536H538-F1
#
_cell.length_a   1.000
_cell.length_b   1.000
_cell.length_c   1.000
_cell.angle_alpha   90.00
_cell.angle_beta   90.00
_cell.angle_gamma   90.00
#
_symmetry.space_group_name_H-M   'P 1'
#
loop_
_entity.id
_entity.type
_entity.pdbx_description
1 polymer ?
#
loop_
_entity_poly.entity_id
_entity_poly.type
_entity_poly.pdbx_seq_one_letter_code
_entity_poly.pdbx_strand_id
1 'polypeptide(L)'
;MKRGVTGGSNIPVLLHKTGPQVAQELHACIGCNECLLACPALAEPITIDVLNRETFSGPISVPVARFARACYQCGACVAPCPVGLHRDAMMMWLKVSLLRSGWEEA
;
A
#
# COMPACT_ATOMS: atom_id res chain seq x y z
N MET A 1 42.95 16.99 -12.75
CA MET A 1 41.50 17.14 -13.01
C MET A 1 40.71 16.60 -11.84
N LYS A 2 40.03 17.46 -11.05
CA LYS A 2 39.09 17.05 -10.00
C LYS A 2 37.68 17.16 -10.60
N ARG A 3 36.97 16.04 -10.78
CA ARG A 3 35.55 16.04 -11.17
C ARG A 3 34.72 16.30 -9.92
N GLY A 4 33.96 17.39 -9.94
CA GLY A 4 33.06 17.80 -8.85
C GLY A 4 31.89 16.84 -8.71
N VAL A 5 31.62 16.42 -7.47
CA VAL A 5 30.38 15.75 -7.08
C VAL A 5 29.32 16.84 -6.93
N THR A 6 28.35 16.89 -7.84
CA THR A 6 27.16 17.74 -7.69
C THR A 6 26.24 17.13 -6.64
N GLY A 7 25.85 17.94 -5.66
CA GLY A 7 25.15 17.53 -4.45
C GLY A 7 23.86 16.74 -4.72
N GLY A 8 23.76 15.58 -4.08
CA GLY A 8 22.50 14.88 -3.90
C GLY A 8 21.66 15.65 -2.87
N SER A 9 20.51 16.18 -3.28
CA SER A 9 19.52 16.72 -2.35
C SER A 9 19.18 15.65 -1.31
N ASN A 10 19.44 15.93 -0.03
CA ASN A 10 18.94 15.15 1.10
C ASN A 10 17.41 15.35 1.21
N ILE A 11 16.66 14.88 0.22
CA ILE A 11 15.22 14.70 0.37
C ILE A 11 15.07 13.48 1.29
N PRO A 12 14.47 13.62 2.49
CA PRO A 12 14.17 12.45 3.29
C PRO A 12 13.32 11.53 2.41
N VAL A 13 13.82 10.32 2.17
CA VAL A 13 13.04 9.29 1.49
C VAL A 13 11.86 9.02 2.41
N LEU A 14 10.70 9.60 2.07
CA LEU A 14 9.46 9.21 2.71
C LEU A 14 9.23 7.76 2.30
N LEU A 15 9.41 6.84 3.25
CA LEU A 15 9.15 5.41 3.07
C LEU A 15 7.66 5.12 2.74
N HIS A 16 6.79 6.13 2.80
CA HIS A 16 5.37 6.02 2.53
C HIS A 16 4.94 6.99 1.42
N LYS A 17 3.95 6.56 0.64
CA LYS A 17 3.29 7.41 -0.36
C LYS A 17 2.31 8.37 0.30
N THR A 18 2.26 9.60 -0.21
CA THR A 18 1.23 10.58 0.13
C THR A 18 -0.13 10.14 -0.39
N GLY A 19 -1.22 10.75 0.12
CA GLY A 19 -2.58 10.47 -0.35
C GLY A 19 -2.75 10.59 -1.87
N PRO A 20 -2.28 11.67 -2.53
CA PRO A 20 -2.32 11.78 -4.00
C PRO A 20 -1.54 10.68 -4.73
N GLN A 21 -0.38 10.25 -4.20
CA GLN A 21 0.40 9.16 -4.79
C GLN A 21 -0.29 7.81 -4.63
N VAL A 22 -0.93 7.56 -3.48
CA VAL A 22 -1.77 6.37 -3.26
C VAL A 22 -2.95 6.39 -4.25
N ALA A 23 -3.63 7.52 -4.40
CA ALA A 23 -4.70 7.66 -5.38
C ALA A 23 -4.21 7.30 -6.79
N GLN A 24 -3.05 7.81 -7.21
CA GLN A 24 -2.49 7.51 -8.52
C GLN A 24 -2.24 6.00 -8.72
N GLU A 25 -1.73 5.31 -7.71
CA GLU A 25 -1.55 3.85 -7.78
C GLU A 25 -2.88 3.11 -7.90
N LEU A 26 -3.90 3.53 -7.14
CA LEU A 26 -5.23 2.93 -7.19
C LEU A 26 -5.87 3.08 -8.58
N HIS A 27 -5.72 4.25 -9.21
CA HIS A 27 -6.22 4.49 -10.57
C HIS A 27 -5.46 3.69 -11.64
N ALA A 28 -4.18 3.39 -11.39
CA ALA A 28 -3.36 2.58 -12.30
C ALA A 28 -3.55 1.06 -12.11
N CYS A 29 -4.28 0.63 -11.08
CA CYS A 29 -4.53 -0.79 -10.82
C CYS A 29 -5.45 -1.39 -11.89
N ILE A 30 -5.00 -2.49 -12.50
CA ILE A 30 -5.75 -3.20 -13.56
C ILE A 30 -6.59 -4.38 -13.05
N GLY A 31 -6.73 -4.56 -11.74
CA GLY A 31 -7.59 -5.60 -11.15
C GLY A 31 -7.07 -7.05 -11.26
N CYS A 32 -5.78 -7.28 -11.53
CA CYS A 32 -5.24 -8.63 -11.76
C CYS A 32 -5.12 -9.53 -10.52
N ASN A 33 -5.29 -9.00 -9.29
CA ASN A 33 -5.16 -9.72 -8.02
C ASN A 33 -3.80 -10.36 -7.68
N GLU A 34 -2.79 -10.28 -8.55
CA GLU A 34 -1.44 -10.88 -8.32
C GLU A 34 -0.80 -10.47 -6.98
N CYS A 35 -0.94 -9.20 -6.60
CA CYS A 35 -0.43 -8.71 -5.32
C CYS A 35 -1.08 -9.35 -4.08
N LEU A 36 -2.32 -9.84 -4.19
CA LEU A 36 -3.02 -10.56 -3.12
C LEU A 36 -2.59 -12.03 -3.09
N LEU A 37 -2.49 -12.66 -4.27
CA LEU A 37 -2.05 -14.07 -4.39
C LEU A 37 -0.64 -14.27 -3.85
N ALA A 38 0.25 -13.29 -4.04
CA ALA A 38 1.62 -13.35 -3.55
C ALA A 38 1.78 -12.99 -2.06
N CYS A 39 0.73 -12.53 -1.38
CA CYS A 39 0.89 -11.95 -0.04
C CYS A 39 0.81 -13.02 1.08
N PRO A 40 1.89 -13.24 1.85
CA PRO A 40 1.87 -14.21 2.94
C PRO A 40 1.05 -13.77 4.16
N ALA A 41 0.70 -12.48 4.25
CA ALA A 41 -0.09 -11.93 5.35
C ALA A 41 -1.61 -12.03 5.12
N LEU A 42 -2.04 -12.46 3.93
CA LEU A 42 -3.46 -12.56 3.59
C LEU A 42 -4.04 -13.87 4.14
N ALA A 43 -4.70 -13.78 5.31
CA ALA A 43 -5.31 -14.94 5.96
C ALA A 43 -6.76 -15.21 5.53
N GLU A 44 -7.51 -14.15 5.20
CA GLU A 44 -8.90 -14.21 4.77
C GLU A 44 -9.00 -13.67 3.34
N PRO A 45 -9.81 -14.29 2.44
CA PRO A 45 -9.92 -13.82 1.07
C PRO A 45 -10.60 -12.45 1.00
N ILE A 46 -9.93 -11.50 0.35
CA ILE A 46 -10.48 -10.21 -0.07
C ILE A 46 -10.23 -10.04 -1.57
N THR A 47 -11.06 -9.25 -2.26
CA THR A 47 -10.79 -8.89 -3.66
C THR A 47 -9.97 -7.61 -3.75
N ILE A 48 -9.20 -7.47 -4.83
CA ILE A 48 -8.43 -6.25 -5.07
C ILE A 48 -9.32 -5.02 -5.20
N ASP A 49 -10.54 -5.17 -5.75
CA ASP A 49 -11.51 -4.08 -5.86
C ASP A 49 -12.01 -3.59 -4.49
N VAL A 50 -12.30 -4.53 -3.57
CA VAL A 50 -12.66 -4.21 -2.19
C VAL A 50 -11.53 -3.48 -1.49
N LEU A 51 -10.30 -4.03 -1.58
CA LEU A 51 -9.13 -3.41 -0.99
C LEU A 51 -8.87 -2.01 -1.55
N ASN A 52 -8.95 -1.83 -2.87
CA ASN A 52 -8.73 -0.55 -3.53
C ASN A 52 -9.75 0.51 -3.09
N ARG A 53 -11.04 0.14 -3.09
CA ARG A 53 -12.12 1.03 -2.67
C ARG A 53 -11.92 1.47 -1.22
N GLU A 54 -11.64 0.54 -0.32
CA GLU A 54 -11.52 0.81 1.12
C GLU A 54 -10.19 1.49 1.50
N THR A 55 -9.19 1.47 0.61
CA THR A 55 -7.94 2.24 0.78
C THR A 55 -8.20 3.75 0.68
N PHE A 56 -9.20 4.20 -0.09
CA PHE A 56 -9.35 5.62 -0.41
C PHE A 56 -10.74 6.23 -0.17
N SER A 57 -11.83 5.46 -0.31
CA SER A 57 -13.18 6.04 -0.40
C SER A 57 -14.29 5.26 0.31
N GLY A 58 -13.99 4.47 1.34
CA GLY A 58 -15.01 3.72 2.08
C GLY A 58 -14.67 3.45 3.54
N PRO A 59 -15.66 3.00 4.34
CA PRO A 59 -15.39 2.42 5.65
C PRO A 59 -14.46 1.22 5.48
N ILE A 60 -13.49 1.09 6.38
CA ILE A 60 -12.58 -0.05 6.37
C ILE A 60 -13.30 -1.23 7.02
N SER A 61 -13.56 -2.28 6.24
CA SER A 61 -14.18 -3.51 6.72
C SER A 61 -13.25 -4.30 7.65
N VAL A 62 -13.81 -5.18 8.48
CA VAL A 62 -13.02 -6.05 9.39
C VAL A 62 -11.95 -6.87 8.64
N PRO A 63 -12.24 -7.53 7.49
CA PRO A 63 -11.22 -8.27 6.75
C PRO A 63 -10.07 -7.39 6.24
N VAL A 64 -10.38 -6.19 5.71
CA VAL A 64 -9.35 -5.24 5.25
C VAL A 64 -8.55 -4.69 6.43
N ALA A 65 -9.19 -4.40 7.56
CA ALA A 65 -8.51 -3.96 8.77
C ALA A 65 -7.55 -5.03 9.32
N ARG A 66 -8.00 -6.29 9.39
CA ARG A 66 -7.16 -7.43 9.79
C ARG A 66 -6.00 -7.62 8.82
N PHE A 67 -6.23 -7.57 7.51
CA PHE A 67 -5.17 -7.66 6.52
C PHE A 67 -4.15 -6.52 6.64
N ALA A 68 -4.60 -5.27 6.81
CA ALA A 68 -3.72 -4.13 7.01
C ALA A 68 -2.90 -4.24 8.31
N ARG A 69 -3.49 -4.75 9.39
CA ARG A 69 -2.77 -5.03 10.64
C ARG A 69 -1.72 -6.13 10.45
N ALA A 70 -2.08 -7.23 9.80
CA ALA A 70 -1.20 -8.37 9.53
C ALA A 70 -0.06 -8.05 8.55
N CYS A 71 -0.24 -7.09 7.64
CA CYS A 71 0.81 -6.68 6.70
C CYS A 71 2.06 -6.19 7.45
N TYR A 72 3.17 -6.92 7.35
CA TYR A 72 4.45 -6.58 7.99
C TYR A 72 5.45 -5.94 7.01
N GLN A 73 4.93 -5.32 5.94
CA GLN A 73 5.71 -4.52 4.98
C GLN A 73 6.86 -5.30 4.33
N CYS A 74 6.62 -6.55 3.92
CA CYS A 74 7.63 -7.41 3.31
C CYS A 74 7.91 -7.14 1.82
N GLY A 75 7.06 -6.37 1.14
CA GLY A 75 7.23 -6.08 -0.29
C GLY A 75 6.93 -7.22 -1.27
N ALA A 76 6.45 -8.40 -0.81
CA ALA A 76 6.15 -9.56 -1.67
C ALA A 76 5.15 -9.25 -2.81
N CYS A 77 4.35 -8.20 -2.64
CA CYS A 77 3.35 -7.75 -3.60
C CYS A 77 3.90 -6.85 -4.73
N VAL A 78 5.15 -6.37 -4.64
CA VAL A 78 5.73 -5.42 -5.61
C VAL A 78 6.14 -6.12 -6.90
N ALA A 79 7.02 -7.12 -6.81
CA ALA A 79 7.53 -7.87 -7.96
C ALA A 79 6.45 -8.51 -8.86
N PRO A 80 5.36 -9.12 -8.33
CA PRO A 80 4.32 -9.73 -9.17
C PRO A 80 3.37 -8.72 -9.81
N CYS A 81 3.46 -7.42 -9.51
CA CYS A 81 2.54 -6.44 -10.10
C CYS A 81 2.92 -6.15 -11.57
N PRO A 82 2.08 -6.49 -12.56
CA PRO A 82 2.41 -6.32 -13.99
C PRO A 82 2.49 -4.85 -14.43
N VAL A 83 1.95 -3.93 -13.61
CA VAL A 83 1.98 -2.48 -13.84
C VAL A 83 2.84 -1.73 -12.82
N GLY A 84 3.68 -2.45 -12.05
CA GLY A 84 4.72 -1.86 -11.21
C GLY A 84 4.21 -1.06 -10.00
N LEU A 85 3.07 -1.43 -9.43
CA LEU A 85 2.49 -0.75 -8.26
C LEU A 85 3.10 -1.25 -6.95
N HIS A 86 3.14 -0.36 -5.97
CA HIS A 86 3.63 -0.58 -4.62
C HIS A 86 2.46 -0.78 -3.65
N ARG A 87 1.90 -2.00 -3.68
CA ARG A 87 0.82 -2.39 -2.77
C ARG A 87 1.23 -2.28 -1.30
N ASP A 88 2.49 -2.55 -0.97
CA ASP A 88 3.06 -2.34 0.36
C ASP A 88 2.91 -0.90 0.85
N ALA A 89 3.20 0.08 0.00
CA ALA A 89 3.00 1.50 0.31
C ALA A 89 1.51 1.85 0.50
N MET A 90 0.61 1.27 -0.30
CA MET A 90 -0.84 1.41 -0.09
C MET A 90 -1.32 0.75 1.21
N MET A 91 -0.72 -0.36 1.63
CA MET A 91 -1.01 -0.97 2.94
C MET A 91 -0.52 -0.10 4.10
N MET A 92 0.60 0.61 3.94
CA MET A 92 1.06 1.58 4.95
C MET A 92 0.05 2.73 5.10
N TRP A 93 -0.50 3.22 3.99
CA TRP A 93 -1.60 4.20 4.02
C TRP A 93 -2.81 3.69 4.80
N LEU A 94 -3.26 2.46 4.55
CA LEU A 94 -4.35 1.83 5.31
C LEU A 94 -4.06 1.75 6.82
N LYS A 95 -2.84 1.36 7.20
CA LYS A 95 -2.43 1.33 8.62
C LYS A 95 -2.54 2.71 9.28
N VAL A 96 -2.07 3.76 8.61
CA VAL A 96 -2.17 5.14 9.11
C VAL A 96 -3.64 5.57 9.21
N SER A 97 -4.47 5.22 8.22
CA SER A 97 -5.91 5.52 8.23
C SER A 97 -6.64 4.83 9.38
N LEU A 98 -6.31 3.57 9.70
CA LEU A 98 -6.84 2.86 10.86
C LEU A 98 -6.44 3.53 12.18
N LEU A 99 -5.17 3.94 12.31
CA LEU A 99 -4.69 4.64 13.50
C LEU A 99 -5.39 5.99 13.70
N ARG A 100 -5.63 6.74 12.62
CA ARG A 100 -6.27 8.06 12.69
C ARG A 100 -7.77 8.01 12.95
N SER A 101 -8.44 6.94 12.53
CA SER A 101 -9.88 6.77 12.70
C SER A 101 -10.27 6.21 14.06
N GLY A 102 -9.30 5.73 14.87
CA GLY A 102 -9.59 5.03 16.11
C GLY A 102 -10.39 3.75 15.87
N TRP A 103 -10.15 3.08 14.75
CA TRP A 103 -10.94 1.91 14.35
C TRP A 103 -10.83 0.80 15.39
N GLU A 104 -11.98 0.40 15.93
CA GLU A 104 -12.16 -0.73 16.83
C GLU A 104 -12.91 -1.84 16.11
N GLU A 105 -12.56 -3.09 16.44
CA GLU A 105 -13.26 -4.25 15.92
C GLU A 105 -14.57 -4.37 16.68
N ALA A 106 -15.69 -4.11 16.00
CA ALA A 106 -17.04 -4.20 16.56
C ALA A 106 -17.47 -5.65 16.78
#